data_AF-A0A2Z5U7N6-F1
#
_entry.id   AF-A0A2Z5U7N6-F1
#
_cell.length_a   1.000
_cell.length_b   1.000
_cell.length_c   1.000
_cell.angle_alpha   90.00
_cell.angle_beta   90.00
_cell.angle_gamma   90.00
#
_symmetry.space_group_name_H-M   'P 1'
#
loop_
_entity.id
_entity.type
_entity.pdbx_description
1 polymer ?
#
loop_
_entity_poly.entity_id
_entity_poly.type
_entity_poly.pdbx_seq_one_letter_code
_entity_poly.pdbx_strand_id
1 'polypeptide(L)'
;MSAKFVGAYLAIPAGDKPLLAKVIFASSYFRNVIALKLFVGSSAEEPLDFTKVEGMPFEVHYTGAQPIRSKRWNLVGKGDVTNLERELTRRTAGGEIWIEDNHLGPATDADLRKLPEMSVKGATLIEKYAANLSSPQI
;
A
#
# COMPACT_ATOMS: atom_id res chain seq x y z
N MET A 1 -14.13 7.01 -6.97
CA MET A 1 -14.60 5.60 -6.89
C MET A 1 -13.66 4.67 -6.10
N SER A 2 -12.34 4.95 -6.01
CA SER A 2 -11.40 4.13 -5.19
C SER A 2 -11.48 4.37 -3.68
N ALA A 3 -12.00 5.52 -3.24
CA ALA A 3 -12.09 5.89 -1.81
C ALA A 3 -12.78 4.85 -0.92
N LYS A 4 -13.73 4.07 -1.48
CA LYS A 4 -14.42 3.00 -0.74
C LYS A 4 -13.52 1.85 -0.28
N PHE A 5 -12.32 1.73 -0.85
CA PHE A 5 -11.37 0.68 -0.50
C PHE A 5 -10.42 1.09 0.62
N VAL A 6 -10.40 2.36 1.05
CA VAL A 6 -9.55 2.79 2.16
C VAL A 6 -9.92 2.01 3.43
N GLY A 7 -8.89 1.48 4.10
CA GLY A 7 -9.01 0.60 5.26
C GLY A 7 -9.22 -0.88 4.92
N ALA A 8 -9.36 -1.25 3.64
CA ALA A 8 -9.51 -2.65 3.23
C ALA A 8 -8.20 -3.42 3.47
N TYR A 9 -8.31 -4.59 4.09
CA TYR A 9 -7.27 -5.60 4.11
C TYR A 9 -7.47 -6.56 2.93
N LEU A 10 -6.39 -6.81 2.21
CA LEU A 10 -6.39 -7.55 0.96
C LEU A 10 -5.40 -8.71 1.04
N ALA A 11 -5.83 -9.86 0.52
CA ALA A 11 -4.94 -10.96 0.16
C ALA A 11 -4.41 -10.72 -1.26
N ILE A 12 -3.13 -10.39 -1.36
CA ILE A 12 -2.42 -10.18 -2.63
C ILE A 12 -1.82 -11.52 -3.08
N PRO A 13 -2.14 -12.03 -4.28
CA PRO A 13 -1.53 -13.26 -4.79
C PRO A 13 0.00 -13.18 -4.79
N ALA A 14 0.65 -14.18 -4.18
CA ALA A 14 2.09 -14.19 -3.91
C ALA A 14 2.64 -15.64 -3.88
N GLY A 15 2.54 -16.34 -5.01
CA GLY A 15 2.86 -17.78 -5.05
C GLY A 15 1.81 -18.60 -4.28
N ASP A 16 2.26 -19.51 -3.42
CA ASP A 16 1.39 -20.45 -2.69
C ASP A 16 0.65 -19.78 -1.51
N LYS A 17 1.20 -18.71 -0.95
CA LYS A 17 0.61 -18.00 0.19
C LYS A 17 0.39 -16.53 -0.17
N PRO A 18 -0.86 -16.04 -0.17
CA PRO A 18 -1.11 -14.63 -0.45
C PRO A 18 -0.51 -13.75 0.66
N LEU A 19 0.09 -12.62 0.27
CA LEU A 19 0.60 -11.63 1.22
C LEU A 19 -0.55 -10.76 1.72
N LEU A 20 -0.54 -10.41 3.01
CA LEU A 20 -1.46 -9.41 3.54
C LEU A 20 -1.04 -8.00 3.12
N ALA A 21 -2.02 -7.22 2.69
CA ALA A 21 -1.88 -5.79 2.44
C ALA A 21 -3.03 -5.00 3.06
N LYS A 22 -2.81 -3.72 3.33
CA LYS A 22 -3.85 -2.77 3.72
C LYS A 22 -3.85 -1.57 2.76
N VAL A 23 -5.03 -1.18 2.29
CA VAL A 23 -5.20 0.08 1.55
C VAL A 23 -5.22 1.22 2.55
N ILE A 24 -4.14 1.98 2.63
CA ILE A 24 -4.01 3.10 3.58
C ILE A 24 -4.46 4.43 2.97
N PHE A 25 -4.50 4.53 1.64
CA PHE A 25 -4.92 5.74 0.96
C PHE A 25 -5.44 5.44 -0.45
N ALA A 26 -6.37 6.27 -0.92
CA ALA A 26 -6.90 6.21 -2.28
C ALA A 26 -6.99 7.64 -2.83
N SER A 27 -6.19 7.92 -3.86
CA SER A 27 -6.09 9.24 -4.44
C SER A 27 -7.35 9.60 -5.25
N SER A 28 -7.84 10.80 -4.98
CA SER A 28 -8.85 11.53 -5.75
C SER A 28 -8.19 12.39 -6.85
N TYR A 29 -6.97 12.87 -6.62
CA TYR A 29 -6.18 13.65 -7.58
C TYR A 29 -5.61 12.76 -8.70
N PHE A 30 -4.87 11.72 -8.34
CA PHE A 30 -4.31 10.72 -9.25
C PHE A 30 -5.32 9.59 -9.48
N ARG A 31 -6.07 9.69 -10.58
CA ARG A 31 -7.22 8.82 -10.86
C ARG A 31 -6.86 7.34 -10.75
N ASN A 32 -7.62 6.64 -9.90
CA ASN A 32 -7.50 5.20 -9.62
C ASN A 32 -6.24 4.76 -8.87
N VAL A 33 -5.42 5.66 -8.36
CA VAL A 33 -4.25 5.29 -7.56
C VAL A 33 -4.66 5.01 -6.11
N ILE A 34 -4.05 3.97 -5.54
CA ILE A 34 -4.12 3.62 -4.12
C ILE A 34 -2.71 3.44 -3.57
N ALA A 35 -2.55 3.70 -2.27
CA ALA A 35 -1.36 3.33 -1.52
C ALA A 35 -1.65 2.06 -0.71
N LEU A 36 -0.79 1.08 -0.86
CA LEU A 36 -0.81 -0.18 -0.15
C LEU A 36 0.29 -0.20 0.90
N LYS A 37 -0.05 -0.63 2.10
CA LYS A 37 0.88 -1.10 3.12
C LYS A 37 0.96 -2.63 2.99
N LEU A 38 2.07 -3.16 2.48
CA LEU A 38 2.33 -4.59 2.33
C LEU A 38 3.04 -5.10 3.59
N PHE A 39 2.50 -6.11 4.27
CA PHE A 39 3.08 -6.63 5.51
C PHE A 39 4.10 -7.73 5.21
N VAL A 40 5.38 -7.49 5.52
CA VAL A 40 6.49 -8.41 5.22
C VAL A 40 6.40 -9.66 6.09
N GLY A 41 6.64 -10.84 5.50
CA GLY A 41 6.56 -12.12 6.19
C GLY A 41 5.15 -12.52 6.63
N SER A 42 4.12 -11.76 6.20
CA SER A 42 2.73 -12.11 6.48
C SER A 42 2.20 -13.17 5.52
N SER A 43 1.18 -13.88 5.98
CA SER A 43 0.33 -14.70 5.13
C SER A 43 -1.11 -14.26 5.40
N ALA A 44 -1.88 -13.99 4.36
CA ALA A 44 -3.30 -13.70 4.50
C ALA A 44 -4.06 -15.03 4.74
N GLU A 45 -3.93 -15.57 5.95
CA GLU A 45 -4.68 -16.73 6.43
C GLU A 45 -5.95 -16.24 7.14
N GLU A 46 -7.10 -16.86 6.84
CA GLU A 46 -8.35 -16.59 7.54
C GLU A 46 -8.50 -17.55 8.74
N PRO A 47 -8.92 -17.07 9.92
CA PRO A 47 -9.29 -15.68 10.25
C PRO A 47 -8.08 -14.78 10.56
N LEU A 48 -8.16 -13.52 10.10
CA LEU A 48 -7.14 -12.50 10.39
C LEU A 48 -7.20 -12.01 11.83
N ASP A 49 -6.07 -12.10 12.52
CA ASP A 49 -5.88 -11.50 13.84
C ASP A 49 -5.21 -10.13 13.69
N PHE A 50 -6.04 -9.07 13.63
CA PHE A 50 -5.56 -7.70 13.44
C PHE A 50 -4.59 -7.22 14.54
N THR A 51 -4.67 -7.79 15.74
CA THR A 51 -3.77 -7.42 16.85
C THR A 51 -2.31 -7.84 16.59
N LYS A 52 -2.10 -8.86 15.76
CA LYS A 52 -0.76 -9.33 15.35
C LYS A 52 -0.23 -8.60 14.13
N VAL A 53 -1.10 -7.93 13.38
CA VAL A 53 -0.74 -7.17 12.17
C VAL A 53 -0.12 -5.82 12.55
N GLU A 54 -0.57 -5.24 13.66
CA GLU A 54 0.00 -4.02 14.22
C GLU A 54 1.41 -4.29 14.79
N GLY A 55 2.43 -3.79 14.09
CA GLY A 55 3.84 -3.96 14.47
C GLY A 55 4.65 -4.83 13.50
N MET A 56 4.01 -5.49 12.54
CA MET A 56 4.74 -6.19 11.48
C MET A 56 5.55 -5.22 10.62
N PRO A 57 6.76 -5.59 10.18
CA PRO A 57 7.49 -4.82 9.17
C PRO A 57 6.65 -4.68 7.91
N PHE A 58 6.74 -3.54 7.23
CA PHE A 58 5.93 -3.26 6.07
C PHE A 58 6.66 -2.41 5.03
N GLU A 59 6.15 -2.45 3.81
CA GLU A 59 6.54 -1.54 2.74
C GLU A 59 5.32 -0.81 2.17
N VAL A 60 5.52 0.42 1.71
CA VAL A 60 4.46 1.22 1.08
C VAL A 60 4.66 1.27 -0.43
N HIS A 61 3.61 0.91 -1.17
CA HIS A 61 3.63 0.89 -2.63
C HIS A 61 2.39 1.56 -3.21
N TYR A 62 2.58 2.31 -4.29
CA TYR A 62 1.48 2.91 -5.04
C TYR A 62 1.10 2.02 -6.23
N THR A 63 -0.19 1.84 -6.47
CA THR A 63 -0.69 1.03 -7.58
C THR A 63 -2.10 1.45 -7.99
N GLY A 64 -2.63 0.87 -9.06
CA GLY A 64 -4.02 1.08 -9.48
C GLY A 64 -5.01 0.25 -8.64
N ALA A 65 -6.22 0.77 -8.43
CA ALA A 65 -7.30 0.06 -7.73
C ALA A 65 -8.01 -1.01 -8.59
N GLN A 66 -7.59 -1.21 -9.84
CA GLN A 66 -8.22 -2.15 -10.78
C GLN A 66 -8.24 -3.61 -10.27
N PRO A 67 -7.17 -4.16 -9.66
CA PRO A 67 -7.17 -5.54 -9.18
C PRO A 67 -8.20 -5.83 -8.10
N ILE A 68 -8.49 -4.83 -7.26
CA ILE A 68 -9.54 -4.93 -6.24
C ILE A 68 -10.91 -4.97 -6.92
N ARG A 69 -11.14 -4.09 -7.91
CA ARG A 69 -12.43 -4.02 -8.64
C ARG A 69 -12.71 -5.29 -9.44
N SER A 70 -11.69 -5.90 -10.01
CA SER A 70 -11.79 -7.15 -10.76
C SER A 70 -11.76 -8.40 -9.88
N LYS A 71 -11.77 -8.25 -8.54
CA LYS A 71 -11.66 -9.36 -7.58
C LYS A 71 -10.42 -10.24 -7.79
N ARG A 72 -9.35 -9.67 -8.33
CA ARG A 72 -8.04 -10.33 -8.43
C ARG A 72 -7.35 -10.35 -7.06
N TRP A 73 -7.56 -9.32 -6.26
CA TRP A 73 -7.15 -9.26 -4.85
C TRP A 73 -8.38 -9.42 -3.97
N ASN A 74 -8.33 -10.36 -3.04
CA ASN A 74 -9.48 -10.72 -2.22
C ASN A 74 -9.55 -9.81 -0.98
N LEU A 75 -10.74 -9.30 -0.68
CA LEU A 75 -10.99 -8.57 0.56
C LEU A 75 -11.10 -9.58 1.71
N VAL A 76 -10.22 -9.44 2.69
CA VAL A 76 -10.12 -10.35 3.85
C VAL A 76 -10.44 -9.65 5.17
N GLY A 77 -10.68 -8.33 5.13
CA GLY A 77 -11.08 -7.56 6.30
C GLY A 77 -11.14 -6.07 6.05
N LYS A 78 -11.50 -5.32 7.10
CA LYS A 78 -11.52 -3.85 7.08
C LYS A 78 -11.12 -3.32 8.45
N GLY A 79 -10.31 -2.27 8.48
CA GLY A 79 -10.00 -1.52 9.69
C GLY A 79 -9.82 -0.04 9.38
N ASP A 80 -9.73 0.75 10.43
CA ASP A 80 -9.53 2.19 10.31
C ASP A 80 -8.11 2.51 9.85
N VAL A 81 -7.95 3.65 9.17
CA VAL A 81 -6.62 4.18 8.81
C VAL A 81 -6.22 5.23 9.83
N THR A 82 -5.13 4.96 10.54
CA THR A 82 -4.63 5.85 11.59
C THR A 82 -3.90 7.06 11.01
N ASN A 83 -3.69 8.10 11.81
CA ASN A 83 -2.90 9.27 11.38
C ASN A 83 -1.47 8.88 11.01
N LEU A 84 -0.87 7.93 11.75
CA LEU A 84 0.47 7.43 11.41
C LEU A 84 0.48 6.79 10.02
N GLU A 85 -0.55 6.02 9.66
CA GLU A 85 -0.66 5.42 8.32
C GLU A 85 -0.90 6.45 7.21
N ARG A 86 -1.57 7.56 7.51
CA ARG A 86 -1.69 8.69 6.56
C ARG A 86 -0.34 9.33 6.30
N GLU A 87 0.47 9.55 7.34
CA GLU A 87 1.82 10.11 7.22
C GLU A 87 2.76 9.24 6.37
N LEU A 88 2.56 7.92 6.35
CA LEU A 88 3.31 7.02 5.47
C LEU A 88 3.12 7.31 3.97
N THR A 89 2.12 8.11 3.61
CA THR A 89 1.89 8.52 2.22
C THR A 89 2.72 9.74 1.79
N ARG A 90 3.53 10.28 2.71
CA ARG A 90 4.45 11.38 2.42
C ARG A 90 5.46 10.97 1.35
N ARG A 91 5.48 11.72 0.25
CA ARG A 91 6.28 11.38 -0.94
C ARG A 91 6.62 12.63 -1.74
N THR A 92 7.53 12.46 -2.69
CA THR A 92 7.73 13.44 -3.77
C THR A 92 6.99 13.00 -5.03
N ALA A 93 6.45 13.94 -5.79
CA ALA A 93 5.87 13.68 -7.11
C ALA A 93 6.10 14.91 -7.98
N GLY A 94 6.80 14.75 -9.11
CA GLY A 94 7.10 15.87 -10.02
C GLY A 94 7.92 17.00 -9.38
N GLY A 95 8.77 16.69 -8.39
CA GLY A 95 9.54 17.70 -7.66
C GLY A 95 8.78 18.42 -6.54
N GLU A 96 7.56 17.99 -6.21
CA GLU A 96 6.73 18.56 -5.14
C GLU A 96 6.51 17.56 -4.01
N ILE A 97 6.22 18.04 -2.80
CA ILE A 97 5.93 17.21 -1.61
C ILE A 97 4.43 17.05 -1.46
N TRP A 98 4.02 15.80 -1.21
CA TRP A 98 2.62 15.41 -1.04
C TRP A 98 2.45 14.51 0.16
N ILE A 99 1.36 14.69 0.91
CA ILE A 99 0.81 13.72 1.87
C ILE A 99 -0.62 13.45 1.45
N GLU A 100 -0.99 12.20 1.21
CA GLU A 100 -2.26 11.85 0.57
C GLU A 100 -2.42 12.62 -0.75
N ASP A 101 -3.45 13.45 -0.89
CA ASP A 101 -3.64 14.41 -2.00
C ASP A 101 -3.38 15.86 -1.59
N ASN A 102 -2.84 16.09 -0.39
CA ASN A 102 -2.50 17.42 0.08
C ASN A 102 -1.11 17.81 -0.45
N HIS A 103 -1.08 18.82 -1.31
CA HIS A 103 0.14 19.45 -1.78
C HIS A 103 0.74 20.31 -0.67
N LEU A 104 2.00 20.08 -0.33
CA LEU A 104 2.71 20.83 0.73
C LEU A 104 3.68 21.87 0.17
N GLY A 105 3.94 21.87 -1.13
CA GLY A 105 4.88 22.78 -1.80
C GLY A 105 6.02 22.07 -2.52
N PRO A 106 6.98 22.82 -3.06
CA PRO A 106 8.14 22.28 -3.77
C PRO A 106 9.04 21.48 -2.82
N ALA A 107 9.63 20.40 -3.34
CA ALA A 107 10.61 19.59 -2.61
C ALA A 107 11.98 20.28 -2.59
N THR A 108 12.64 20.26 -1.43
CA THR A 108 14.05 20.65 -1.34
C THR A 108 14.96 19.50 -1.79
N ASP A 109 16.23 19.79 -2.06
CA ASP A 109 17.23 18.75 -2.33
C ASP A 109 17.34 17.71 -1.20
N ALA A 110 17.11 18.14 0.04
CA ALA A 110 17.11 17.24 1.19
C ALA A 110 15.89 16.31 1.17
N ASP A 111 14.72 16.80 0.74
CA ASP A 111 13.51 15.99 0.59
C ASP A 111 13.67 14.99 -0.55
N LEU A 112 14.21 15.39 -1.70
CA LEU A 112 14.45 14.51 -2.85
C LEU A 112 15.39 13.34 -2.52
N ARG A 113 16.28 13.49 -1.53
CA ARG A 113 17.17 12.42 -1.07
C ARG A 113 16.56 11.51 -0.01
N LYS A 114 15.54 11.97 0.72
CA LYS A 114 14.98 11.27 1.90
C LYS A 114 13.61 10.67 1.64
N LEU A 115 12.79 11.35 0.85
CA LEU A 115 11.43 10.93 0.57
C LEU A 115 11.39 10.02 -0.66
N PRO A 116 10.54 8.98 -0.64
CA PRO A 116 10.33 8.17 -1.82
C PRO A 116 9.63 8.99 -2.90
N GLU A 117 10.08 8.82 -4.15
CA GLU A 117 9.34 9.32 -5.31
C GLU A 117 8.10 8.45 -5.57
N MET A 118 7.00 9.10 -5.91
CA MET A 118 5.75 8.43 -6.25
C MET A 118 5.89 7.67 -7.58
N SER A 119 6.17 6.37 -7.48
CA SER A 119 6.13 5.44 -8.61
C SER A 119 4.90 4.55 -8.53
N VAL A 120 3.98 4.69 -9.49
CA VAL A 120 2.77 3.86 -9.58
C VAL A 120 3.10 2.57 -10.32
N LYS A 121 3.07 1.47 -9.59
CA LYS A 121 3.42 0.13 -10.09
C LYS A 121 2.19 -0.58 -10.63
N GLY A 122 2.38 -1.34 -11.71
CA GLY A 122 1.36 -2.27 -12.21
C GLY A 122 1.09 -3.41 -11.22
N ALA A 123 -0.13 -3.95 -11.23
CA ALA A 123 -0.57 -4.98 -10.29
C ALA A 123 0.34 -6.22 -10.25
N THR A 124 0.76 -6.70 -11.42
CA THR A 124 1.67 -7.85 -11.55
C THR A 124 3.02 -7.59 -10.89
N LEU A 125 3.50 -6.34 -10.89
CA LEU A 125 4.75 -6.00 -10.22
C LEU A 125 4.55 -6.01 -8.69
N ILE A 126 3.41 -5.54 -8.19
CA ILE A 126 3.04 -5.66 -6.76
C ILE A 126 2.99 -7.11 -6.33
N GLU A 127 2.40 -8.00 -7.13
CA GLU A 127 2.31 -9.44 -6.82
C GLU A 127 3.70 -10.11 -6.80
N LYS A 128 4.59 -9.71 -7.72
CA LYS A 128 6.00 -10.16 -7.69
C LYS A 128 6.72 -9.70 -6.43
N TYR A 129 6.54 -8.43 -6.04
CA TYR A 129 7.08 -7.94 -4.77
C TYR A 129 6.48 -8.72 -3.60
N ALA A 130 5.17 -8.97 -3.62
CA ALA A 130 4.50 -9.70 -2.56
C ALA A 130 5.06 -11.11 -2.38
N ALA A 131 5.34 -11.83 -3.48
CA ALA A 131 5.98 -13.15 -3.44
C ALA A 131 7.40 -13.14 -2.84
N ASN A 132 8.17 -12.07 -3.08
CA ASN A 132 9.48 -11.92 -2.47
C ASN A 132 9.39 -11.62 -0.96
N LEU A 133 8.36 -10.87 -0.55
CA LEU A 133 8.14 -10.50 0.85
C LEU A 133 7.52 -11.63 1.69
N SER A 134 6.82 -12.57 1.06
CA SER A 134 6.25 -13.75 1.73
C SER A 134 7.26 -14.89 1.92
N SER A 135 8.43 -14.81 1.29
CA SER A 135 9.48 -15.82 1.43
C SER A 135 10.31 -15.53 2.70
N PRO A 136 10.56 -16.52 3.58
CA PRO A 136 11.44 -16.32 4.72
C PRO A 136 12.83 -15.91 4.21
N GLN A 137 13.32 -14.75 4.68
CA GLN A 137 14.72 -14.40 4.47
C GLN A 137 15.56 -15.36 5.32
N ILE A 138 16.25 -16.28 4.66
CA ILE A 138 17.22 -17.22 5.26
C ILE A 138 18.49 -16.45 5.60
#